data_AF-V5IGT1-F1
#
_entry.id   AF-V5IGT1-F1
#
_cell.length_a   1.000
_cell.length_b   1.000
_cell.length_c   1.000
_cell.angle_alpha   90.00
_cell.angle_beta   90.00
_cell.angle_gamma   90.00
#
_symmetry.space_group_name_H-M   'P 1'
#
loop_
_entity.id
_entity.type
_entity.pdbx_description
1 polymer ?
#
loop_
_entity_poly.entity_id
_entity_poly.type
_entity_poly.pdbx_seq_one_letter_code
_entity_poly.pdbx_strand_id
1 'polypeptide(L)' 'GFDCRNGTCCRKAKDGQTCRRLRYANERCSNSAIKGGVYDLRCPCISGLECSGQPVPRCHEVPQPSVY' A
#
# COMPACT_ATOMS: atom_id res chain seq x y z
N GLY A 1 -14.89 -1.45 -13.40
CA GLY A 1 -14.10 -0.63 -12.47
C GLY A 1 -12.73 -0.44 -13.05
N PHE A 2 -11.99 0.58 -12.61
CA PHE A 2 -10.55 0.65 -12.90
C PHE A 2 -9.85 -0.23 -11.85
N ASP A 3 -9.96 -1.55 -12.03
CA ASP A 3 -9.43 -2.53 -11.12
C ASP A 3 -7.96 -2.76 -11.43
N CYS A 4 -7.09 -2.02 -10.73
CA CYS A 4 -5.66 -2.26 -10.79
C CYS A 4 -5.37 -3.76 -10.51
N ARG A 5 -4.49 -4.38 -11.31
CA ARG A 5 -4.15 -5.80 -11.18
C ARG A 5 -3.67 -6.14 -9.77
N ASN A 6 -3.92 -7.38 -9.34
CA ASN A 6 -3.45 -7.87 -8.05
C ASN A 6 -1.93 -7.64 -7.92
N GLY A 7 -1.50 -6.97 -6.85
CA GLY A 7 -0.11 -6.48 -6.72
C GLY A 7 0.10 -5.00 -7.07
N THR A 8 -0.94 -4.27 -7.47
CA THR A 8 -0.91 -2.83 -7.72
C THR A 8 -2.01 -2.10 -6.94
N CYS A 9 -1.77 -0.84 -6.61
CA CYS A 9 -2.71 0.05 -5.94
C CYS A 9 -3.12 1.21 -6.85
N CYS A 10 -4.33 1.72 -6.64
CA CYS A 10 -4.77 2.99 -7.23
C CYS A 10 -4.11 4.15 -6.48
N ARG A 11 -3.34 4.97 -7.17
CA ARG A 11 -2.77 6.21 -6.63
C ARG A 11 -3.33 7.42 -7.38
N LYS A 12 -3.65 8.49 -6.67
CA LYS A 12 -4.02 9.77 -7.27
C LYS A 12 -2.82 10.34 -8.05
N ALA A 13 -3.06 10.67 -9.31
CA ALA A 13 -2.13 11.37 -10.20
C ALA A 13 -2.71 12.75 -10.54
N LYS A 14 -1.89 13.64 -11.13
CA LYS A 14 -2.35 14.97 -11.58
C LYS A 14 -3.56 14.89 -12.52
N ASP A 15 -3.61 13.87 -13.36
CA ASP A 15 -4.62 13.71 -14.41
C ASP A 15 -5.70 12.67 -14.08
N GLY A 16 -5.76 12.20 -12.81
CA GLY A 16 -6.75 11.21 -12.39
C GLY A 16 -6.17 10.17 -11.45
N GLN A 17 -6.25 8.89 -11.85
CA GLN A 17 -5.79 7.76 -11.05
C GLN A 17 -4.79 6.93 -11.86
N THR A 18 -3.71 6.50 -11.23
CA THR A 18 -2.69 5.66 -11.85
C THR A 18 -2.50 4.40 -11.02
N CYS A 19 -2.37 3.25 -11.69
CA CYS A 19 -1.98 2.03 -11.02
C CYS A 19 -0.48 2.05 -10.75
N ARG A 20 -0.09 1.96 -9.47
CA ARG A 20 1.30 1.82 -9.07
C ARG A 20 1.49 0.50 -8.35
N ARG A 21 2.67 -0.09 -8.47
CA ARG A 21 3.01 -1.32 -7.75
C ARG A 21 2.91 -1.12 -6.24
N LEU A 22 2.45 -2.16 -5.54
CA LEU A 22 2.52 -2.25 -4.09
C LEU A 22 3.98 -2.16 -3.63
N ARG A 23 4.16 -1.83 -2.35
CA ARG A 23 5.48 -1.68 -1.75
C ARG A 23 5.99 -3.02 -1.20
N TYR A 24 7.25 -3.33 -1.48
CA TYR A 24 7.96 -4.51 -0.98
C TYR A 24 8.55 -4.28 0.40
N ALA A 25 9.09 -5.33 1.02
CA ALA A 25 9.71 -5.27 2.33
C ALA A 25 10.80 -4.18 2.40
N ASN A 26 10.87 -3.48 3.53
CA ASN A 26 11.71 -2.31 3.80
C ASN A 26 11.45 -1.07 2.92
N GLU A 27 10.51 -1.11 1.97
CA GLU A 27 10.10 0.09 1.25
C GLU A 27 9.22 1.00 2.10
N ARG A 28 9.31 2.30 1.84
CA ARG A 28 8.44 3.31 2.47
C ARG A 28 7.00 3.11 2.00
N CYS A 29 6.11 2.91 2.96
CA CYS A 29 4.68 2.76 2.74
C CYS A 29 3.93 3.97 3.28
N SER A 30 2.63 4.03 3.00
CA SER A 30 1.75 5.03 3.59
C SER A 30 0.35 4.45 3.67
N ASN A 31 -0.26 4.54 4.85
CA ASN A 31 -1.63 4.07 5.05
C ASN A 31 -2.68 5.17 4.80
N SER A 32 -2.25 6.29 4.22
CA SER A 32 -3.13 7.42 3.88
C SER A 32 -3.86 7.16 2.57
N ALA A 33 -4.92 6.34 2.65
CA ALA A 33 -5.88 6.16 1.57
C ALA A 33 -6.96 7.28 1.61
N ILE A 34 -7.32 7.77 0.45
CA ILE A 34 -8.48 8.65 0.21
C ILE A 34 -9.72 7.74 0.04
N LYS A 35 -10.93 8.32 0.15
CA LYS A 35 -12.20 7.61 -0.12
C LYS A 35 -12.15 6.83 -1.43
N GLY A 36 -12.60 5.57 -1.40
CA GLY A 36 -12.65 4.68 -2.56
C GLY A 36 -11.38 3.86 -2.80
N GLY A 37 -10.45 3.79 -1.84
CA GLY A 37 -9.24 2.95 -1.97
C GLY A 37 -8.14 3.56 -2.85
N VAL A 38 -8.17 4.88 -3.06
CA VAL A 38 -7.18 5.62 -3.85
C VAL A 38 -6.18 6.26 -2.92
N TYR A 39 -4.89 6.01 -3.10
CA TYR A 39 -3.83 6.55 -2.25
C TYR A 39 -3.31 7.89 -2.78
N ASP A 40 -3.09 8.88 -1.92
CA ASP A 40 -2.57 10.19 -2.36
C ASP A 40 -1.04 10.14 -2.55
N LEU A 41 -0.34 9.62 -1.55
CA LEU A 41 1.13 9.67 -1.47
C LEU A 41 1.82 8.37 -1.93
N ARG A 42 1.51 7.23 -1.31
CA ARG A 42 2.18 5.95 -1.58
C ARG A 42 1.19 4.81 -1.53
N CYS A 43 1.45 3.80 -2.35
CA CYS A 43 0.76 2.52 -2.24
C CYS A 43 1.01 1.86 -0.88
N PRO A 44 0.07 1.02 -0.43
CA PRO A 44 0.28 0.15 0.72
C PRO A 44 1.30 -0.93 0.36
N CYS A 45 1.66 -1.71 1.37
CA CYS A 45 2.54 -2.85 1.20
C CYS A 45 1.84 -3.99 0.44
N ILE A 46 2.64 -4.85 -0.18
CA ILE A 46 2.11 -6.07 -0.79
C ILE A 46 1.47 -6.97 0.29
N SER A 47 0.43 -7.72 -0.08
CA SER A 47 -0.26 -8.64 0.82
C SER A 47 0.73 -9.55 1.55
N GLY A 48 0.66 -9.58 2.88
CA GLY A 48 1.60 -10.28 3.75
C GLY A 48 2.63 -9.36 4.44
N LEU A 49 2.64 -8.07 4.11
CA LEU A 49 3.45 -7.06 4.78
C LEU A 49 2.56 -6.02 5.49
N GLU A 50 2.99 -5.56 6.65
CA GLU A 50 2.33 -4.49 7.40
C GLU A 50 3.14 -3.19 7.23
N CYS A 51 2.42 -2.08 7.09
CA CYS A 51 3.01 -0.76 7.03
C CYS A 51 3.17 -0.19 8.44
N SER A 52 4.36 -0.35 9.04
CA SER A 52 4.63 0.06 10.41
C SER A 52 6.01 0.73 10.54
N GLY A 53 6.27 1.35 11.69
CA GLY A 53 7.52 2.07 11.97
C GLY A 53 7.37 3.59 12.04
N GLN A 54 8.14 4.20 12.94
CA GLN A 54 8.20 5.64 13.17
C GLN A 54 9.67 6.08 13.13
N PRO A 55 10.02 7.27 12.58
CA PRO A 55 9.13 8.30 12.05
C PRO A 55 8.69 8.07 10.59
N VAL A 56 9.29 7.10 9.90
CA VAL A 56 8.97 6.78 8.49
C VAL A 56 8.42 5.37 8.42
N PRO A 57 7.11 5.18 8.15
CA PRO A 57 6.52 3.86 8.06
C PRO A 57 7.08 3.11 6.84
N ARG A 58 7.43 1.85 7.06
CA ARG A 58 7.99 0.93 6.08
C ARG A 58 7.21 -0.39 6.09
N CYS A 59 7.32 -1.13 5.00
CA CYS A 59 6.73 -2.45 4.91
C CYS A 59 7.60 -3.45 5.68
N HIS A 60 7.00 -4.09 6.67
CA HIS A 60 7.61 -5.15 7.44
C HIS A 60 6.83 -6.44 7.23
N GLU A 61 7.54 -7.56 7.15
CA GLU A 61 6.93 -8.88 7.16
C GLU A 61 6.25 -9.07 8.50
N VAL A 62 4.91 -9.14 8.49
CA VAL A 62 4.17 -9.48 9.70
C VAL A 62 4.21 -10.99 9.81
N PRO A 63 4.71 -11.56 10.92
CA PRO A 63 4.39 -12.93 11.23
C PRO A 63 2.87 -13.00 11.34
N GLN A 64 2.22 -13.74 10.44
CA GLN A 64 0.77 -13.92 10.46
C GLN A 64 0.35 -14.29 11.89
N PRO A 65 -0.63 -13.60 12.51
CA PRO A 65 -1.16 -14.06 13.77
C PRO A 65 -1.75 -15.44 13.51
N SER A 66 -1.10 -16.47 14.06
CA SER A 66 -1.62 -17.82 14.09
C SER A 66 -2.95 -17.75 14.85
N VAL A 67 -4.06 -17.66 14.12
CA VAL A 67 -5.40 -17.80 14.70
C VAL A 67 -5.49 -19.26 15.12
N TYR A 68 -5.26 -19.50 16.42
CA TYR A 68 -5.44 -20.80 17.06
C TYR A 68 -6.93 -21.03 17.33
#